data_AF-M8AYF8-F1
#
_entry.id   AF-M8AYF8-F1
#
_cell.length_a   1.000
_cell.length_b   1.000
_cell.length_c   1.000
_cell.angle_alpha   90.00
_cell.angle_beta   90.00
_cell.angle_gamma   90.00
#
_symmetry.space_group_name_H-M   'P 1'
#
loop_
_entity.id
_entity.type
_entity.pdbx_description
1 polymer ?
#
loop_
_entity_poly.entity_id
_entity_poly.type
_entity_poly.pdbx_seq_one_letter_code
_entity_poly.pdbx_strand_id
1 'polypeptide(L)'
;MPSRRIDGEIDGFPGNESTPESLGSHAARHVRREEKMPAENSRPRTALASREDDAPTSKAVMAMSRLKCALRGFDFRVILALLIGVPLKVTYFLRPIWESPPEPFKIIPHYYNENVTMENLCKLHGWKVRETPRRVFDAVLFSNELDILELRWNELSPYVSEFVLLESNSTFTGVIKPLYFKENRDRFRFAESRLTYGTYGGRFMKGENPFVEESFQRVALDQLIRIARIEDDDILIMSDVDEIPSGHTINLLRWCDDTPKILHLQLRNYLYSFEFFLDDKSWRASIHRYVSGKTRYAHFRQTDELLADSGWHCSFCFRHISDFAFKMKAYSHVDRIRFKYFLNPERIQDVICRGADLFDMLPEEYTFQEIIAKLGNIPSTFSAVHLPSYLLQNVDRYRYLLPGNCRRESG
;
A
#
# COMPACT_ATOMS: atom_id res chain seq x y z
N MET A 1 29.99 -23.18 -5.06
CA MET A 1 29.66 -22.14 -6.04
C MET A 1 29.98 -20.78 -5.40
N PRO A 2 30.66 -19.84 -6.07
CA PRO A 2 30.98 -18.58 -5.42
C PRO A 2 29.70 -17.74 -5.29
N SER A 3 29.36 -17.37 -4.06
CA SER A 3 28.39 -16.31 -3.73
C SER A 3 28.82 -15.04 -4.47
N ARG A 4 27.96 -14.55 -5.37
CA ARG A 4 28.23 -13.34 -6.15
C ARG A 4 27.61 -12.15 -5.42
N ARG A 5 28.48 -11.38 -4.77
CA ARG A 5 28.19 -10.06 -4.22
C ARG A 5 28.03 -9.08 -5.38
N ILE A 6 26.81 -8.63 -5.67
CA ILE A 6 26.55 -7.50 -6.57
C ILE A 6 26.08 -6.36 -5.68
N ASP A 7 27.05 -5.62 -5.13
CA ASP A 7 26.80 -4.31 -4.54
C ASP A 7 26.97 -3.29 -5.66
N GLY A 8 25.87 -2.72 -6.12
CA GLY A 8 25.88 -1.67 -7.14
C GLY A 8 25.31 -0.40 -6.55
N GLU A 9 26.13 0.64 -6.46
CA GLU A 9 25.59 2.00 -6.46
C GLU A 9 24.97 2.19 -7.86
N ILE A 10 23.69 2.56 -7.93
CA ILE A 10 23.12 3.03 -9.20
C ILE A 10 23.65 4.45 -9.39
N ASP A 11 24.97 4.54 -9.58
CA ASP A 11 25.69 5.75 -9.91
C ASP A 11 25.26 6.21 -11.29
N GLY A 12 25.22 7.53 -11.48
CA GLY A 12 24.79 8.21 -12.69
C GLY A 12 25.07 7.43 -13.97
N PHE A 13 23.98 7.02 -14.61
CA PHE A 13 23.84 6.39 -15.92
C PHE A 13 25.13 6.41 -16.78
N PRO A 14 25.77 5.25 -17.05
CA PRO A 14 26.71 5.18 -18.15
C PRO A 14 25.93 5.40 -19.45
N GLY A 15 26.34 6.40 -20.21
CA GLY A 15 25.69 6.82 -21.45
C GLY A 15 25.56 5.67 -22.44
N ASN A 16 24.33 5.19 -22.61
CA ASN A 16 23.85 4.60 -23.87
C ASN A 16 22.33 4.74 -23.96
N GLU A 17 21.92 5.67 -24.83
CA GLU A 17 20.64 5.74 -25.58
C GLU A 17 19.31 5.50 -24.84
N SER A 18 19.14 6.04 -23.64
CA SER A 18 17.80 6.44 -23.18
C SER A 18 17.85 7.89 -22.72
N THR A 19 17.28 8.80 -23.50
CA THR A 19 17.27 10.24 -23.19
C THR A 19 16.61 10.49 -21.82
N PRO A 20 17.04 11.51 -21.04
CA PRO A 20 16.38 11.91 -19.79
C PRO A 20 14.87 12.16 -19.94
N GLU A 21 14.44 12.53 -21.15
CA GLU A 21 13.03 12.64 -21.54
C GLU A 21 12.27 11.31 -21.45
N SER A 22 12.90 10.17 -21.72
CA SER A 22 12.27 8.84 -21.69
C SER A 22 12.00 8.35 -20.26
N LEU A 23 12.91 8.62 -19.32
CA LEU A 23 12.73 8.37 -17.88
C LEU A 23 11.72 9.34 -17.29
N GLY A 24 11.82 10.64 -17.61
CA GLY A 24 10.82 11.64 -17.22
C GLY A 24 9.43 11.30 -17.75
N SER A 25 9.32 10.80 -18.98
CA SER A 25 8.05 10.36 -19.58
C SER A 25 7.48 9.10 -18.92
N HIS A 26 8.32 8.18 -18.46
CA HIS A 26 7.88 7.00 -17.71
C HIS A 26 7.45 7.35 -16.29
N ALA A 27 8.28 8.10 -15.55
CA ALA A 27 7.95 8.59 -14.21
C ALA A 27 6.66 9.43 -14.24
N ALA A 28 6.51 10.37 -15.18
CA ALA A 28 5.28 11.15 -15.33
C ALA A 28 4.04 10.29 -15.66
N ARG A 29 4.21 9.15 -16.34
CA ARG A 29 3.13 8.17 -16.57
C ARG A 29 2.78 7.39 -15.30
N HIS A 30 3.76 7.07 -14.46
CA HIS A 30 3.54 6.46 -13.13
C HIS A 30 2.82 7.45 -12.19
N VAL A 31 3.34 8.66 -12.06
CA VAL A 31 2.73 9.74 -11.26
C VAL A 31 1.28 9.96 -11.65
N ARG A 32 0.97 10.10 -12.95
CA ARG A 32 -0.41 10.31 -13.40
C ARG A 32 -1.34 9.10 -13.11
N ARG A 33 -0.80 7.91 -12.92
CA ARG A 33 -1.57 6.70 -12.55
C ARG A 33 -1.75 6.59 -11.04
N GLU A 34 -0.75 7.00 -10.26
CA GLU A 34 -0.80 7.06 -8.79
C GLU A 34 -1.66 8.23 -8.30
N GLU A 35 -1.54 9.43 -8.89
CA GLU A 35 -2.34 10.62 -8.59
C GLU A 35 -3.82 10.48 -8.97
N LYS A 36 -4.16 9.60 -9.91
CA LYS A 36 -5.55 9.42 -10.41
C LYS A 36 -6.48 8.68 -9.44
N MET A 37 -6.06 8.43 -8.22
CA MET A 37 -6.92 7.95 -7.14
C MET A 37 -6.69 8.86 -5.92
N PRO A 38 -7.60 9.81 -5.62
CA PRO A 38 -9.05 9.64 -5.60
C PRO A 38 -9.84 10.41 -6.69
N ALA A 39 -11.03 9.86 -7.02
CA ALA A 39 -12.16 10.40 -7.79
C ALA A 39 -12.01 10.86 -9.26
N GLU A 40 -12.90 10.31 -10.10
CA GLU A 40 -13.32 10.74 -11.45
C GLU A 40 -12.30 10.57 -12.60
N ASN A 41 -12.67 10.21 -13.84
CA ASN A 41 -13.95 10.22 -14.54
C ASN A 41 -13.80 9.34 -15.79
N SER A 42 -14.78 8.49 -16.10
CA SER A 42 -15.00 8.04 -17.48
C SER A 42 -16.47 8.22 -17.81
N ARG A 43 -16.80 9.32 -18.49
CA ARG A 43 -18.12 9.55 -19.07
C ARG A 43 -18.45 8.45 -20.08
N PRO A 44 -19.62 7.78 -20.01
CA PRO A 44 -20.13 7.05 -21.15
C PRO A 44 -20.73 8.05 -22.16
N ARG A 45 -20.35 7.90 -23.43
CA ARG A 45 -21.10 8.47 -24.56
C ARG A 45 -22.40 7.67 -24.71
N THR A 46 -23.54 8.24 -24.31
CA THR A 46 -24.85 7.70 -24.66
C THR A 46 -25.35 8.33 -25.96
N ALA A 47 -25.62 7.49 -26.94
CA ALA A 47 -26.29 7.84 -28.18
C ALA A 47 -27.78 8.15 -27.91
N LEU A 48 -28.28 9.16 -28.62
CA LEU A 48 -29.70 9.51 -28.69
C LEU A 48 -30.54 8.34 -29.22
N ALA A 49 -31.62 8.02 -28.51
CA ALA A 49 -32.82 7.46 -29.12
C ALA A 49 -34.04 8.08 -28.45
N SER A 50 -34.82 8.76 -29.29
CA SER A 50 -36.08 9.45 -29.05
C SER A 50 -37.18 8.53 -28.54
N ARG A 51 -38.02 9.03 -27.61
CA ARG A 51 -39.46 8.76 -27.61
C ARG A 51 -40.21 9.83 -26.81
N GLU A 52 -41.22 10.37 -27.48
CA GLU A 52 -42.18 11.38 -27.02
C GLU A 52 -43.24 10.79 -26.08
N ASP A 53 -43.85 11.74 -25.37
CA ASP A 53 -45.24 11.83 -24.92
C ASP A 53 -45.69 11.47 -23.50
N ASP A 54 -46.50 12.43 -23.03
CA ASP A 54 -47.57 12.48 -22.03
C ASP A 54 -47.26 12.79 -20.55
N ALA A 55 -47.52 14.07 -20.22
CA ALA A 55 -47.87 14.55 -18.89
C ALA A 55 -49.36 14.28 -18.58
N PRO A 56 -49.71 14.16 -17.28
CA PRO A 56 -50.61 15.17 -16.74
C PRO A 56 -50.12 15.77 -15.43
N THR A 57 -49.92 17.07 -15.48
CA THR A 57 -49.84 18.02 -14.37
C THR A 57 -51.06 17.97 -13.45
N SER A 58 -50.87 17.82 -12.13
CA SER A 58 -51.76 18.47 -11.15
C SER A 58 -51.25 18.50 -9.69
N LYS A 59 -50.36 17.60 -9.23
CA LYS A 59 -49.96 17.57 -7.79
C LYS A 59 -48.60 18.19 -7.44
N ALA A 60 -47.74 18.48 -8.41
CA ALA A 60 -46.39 19.01 -8.16
C ALA A 60 -46.34 20.54 -7.93
N VAL A 61 -47.33 21.29 -8.41
CA VAL A 61 -47.31 22.77 -8.33
C VAL A 61 -47.65 23.27 -6.92
N MET A 62 -48.42 22.52 -6.14
CA MET A 62 -48.76 22.91 -4.76
C MET A 62 -47.65 22.62 -3.74
N ALA A 63 -46.79 21.61 -3.97
CA ALA A 63 -45.66 21.31 -3.10
C ALA A 63 -44.50 22.32 -3.27
N MET A 64 -44.33 22.87 -4.48
CA MET A 64 -43.29 23.88 -4.77
C MET A 64 -43.62 25.30 -4.27
N SER A 65 -44.85 25.57 -3.85
CA SER A 65 -45.24 26.87 -3.28
C SER A 65 -44.91 26.96 -1.78
N ARG A 66 -44.95 25.84 -1.04
CA ARG A 66 -44.64 25.83 0.41
C ARG A 66 -43.15 25.72 0.72
N LEU A 67 -42.31 25.26 -0.22
CA LEU A 67 -40.85 25.25 -0.05
C LEU A 67 -40.19 26.61 -0.34
N LYS A 68 -40.86 27.48 -1.12
CA LYS A 68 -40.36 28.83 -1.46
C LYS A 68 -40.52 29.87 -0.34
N CYS A 69 -41.22 29.55 0.74
CA CYS A 69 -41.32 30.42 1.92
C CYS A 69 -40.51 29.96 3.15
N ALA A 70 -39.87 28.78 3.10
CA ALA A 70 -39.00 28.30 4.18
C ALA A 70 -37.49 28.55 3.93
N LEU A 71 -37.11 28.99 2.71
CA LEU A 71 -35.71 29.24 2.32
C LEU A 71 -35.38 30.73 2.15
N ARG A 72 -36.26 31.64 2.58
CA ARG A 72 -35.94 33.08 2.74
C ARG A 72 -35.31 33.31 4.11
N GLY A 73 -34.04 32.93 4.25
CA GLY A 73 -33.34 33.16 5.52
C GLY A 73 -31.95 32.56 5.62
N PHE A 74 -31.49 31.76 4.66
CA PHE A 74 -30.08 31.44 4.58
C PHE A 74 -29.41 32.45 3.66
N ASP A 75 -28.72 33.39 4.28
CA ASP A 75 -27.86 34.33 3.60
C ASP A 75 -26.88 33.53 2.71
N PHE A 76 -26.91 33.79 1.41
CA PHE A 76 -26.02 33.13 0.46
C PHE A 76 -24.55 33.34 0.84
N ARG A 77 -24.25 34.42 1.58
CA ARG A 77 -22.92 34.67 2.17
C ARG A 77 -22.60 33.75 3.34
N VAL A 78 -23.59 33.29 4.11
CA VAL A 78 -23.42 32.29 5.19
C VAL A 78 -23.22 30.90 4.61
N ILE A 79 -23.97 30.50 3.58
CA ILE A 79 -23.72 29.24 2.85
C ILE A 79 -22.37 29.28 2.15
N LEU A 80 -22.02 30.39 1.52
CA LEU A 80 -20.71 30.58 0.87
C LEU A 80 -19.58 30.65 1.89
N ALA A 81 -19.77 31.26 3.07
CA ALA A 81 -18.79 31.21 4.16
C ALA A 81 -18.65 29.81 4.78
N LEU A 82 -19.76 29.06 4.88
CA LEU A 82 -19.74 27.65 5.27
C LEU A 82 -19.04 26.77 4.24
N LEU A 83 -19.18 27.08 2.93
CA LEU A 83 -18.54 26.37 1.80
C LEU A 83 -17.06 26.73 1.59
N ILE A 84 -16.70 28.01 1.76
CA ILE A 84 -15.30 28.50 1.70
C ILE A 84 -14.53 28.07 2.96
N GLY A 85 -15.23 27.87 4.08
CA GLY A 85 -14.69 27.42 5.36
C GLY A 85 -14.82 25.93 5.62
N VAL A 86 -15.23 25.11 4.65
CA VAL A 86 -15.33 23.64 4.80
C VAL A 86 -13.92 23.11 5.07
N PRO A 87 -13.59 22.70 6.31
CA PRO A 87 -12.31 22.06 6.54
C PRO A 87 -12.28 20.78 5.70
N LEU A 88 -11.12 20.38 5.17
CA LEU A 88 -10.90 19.09 4.47
C LEU A 88 -11.59 17.88 5.14
N LYS A 89 -11.86 17.92 6.45
CA LYS A 89 -12.68 16.90 7.14
C LYS A 89 -14.09 16.73 6.54
N VAL A 90 -14.75 17.83 6.19
CA VAL A 90 -16.14 17.79 5.67
C VAL A 90 -16.17 17.32 4.20
N THR A 91 -15.09 17.47 3.43
CA THR A 91 -15.03 16.90 2.07
C THR A 91 -14.99 15.37 2.11
N TYR A 92 -14.22 14.75 3.01
CA TYR A 92 -14.22 13.29 3.14
C TYR A 92 -15.55 12.74 3.64
N PHE A 93 -16.22 13.42 4.58
CA PHE A 93 -17.53 12.98 5.07
C PHE A 93 -18.60 12.97 3.98
N LEU A 94 -18.57 13.97 3.09
CA LEU A 94 -19.55 14.13 2.03
C LEU A 94 -19.17 13.39 0.74
N ARG A 95 -18.02 12.71 0.71
CA ARG A 95 -17.57 11.83 -0.38
C ARG A 95 -18.65 10.90 -0.95
N PRO A 96 -19.52 10.25 -0.13
CA PRO A 96 -20.59 9.40 -0.65
C PRO A 96 -21.64 10.10 -1.52
N ILE A 97 -21.68 11.45 -1.52
CA ILE A 97 -22.64 12.24 -2.31
C ILE A 97 -22.17 12.42 -3.75
N TRP A 98 -20.86 12.47 -4.00
CA TRP A 98 -20.30 12.82 -5.31
C TRP A 98 -19.26 11.83 -5.85
N GLU A 99 -18.78 10.88 -5.05
CA GLU A 99 -17.90 9.80 -5.52
C GLU A 99 -18.60 8.45 -5.41
N SER A 100 -18.67 7.73 -6.52
CA SER A 100 -19.03 6.32 -6.52
C SER A 100 -17.84 5.47 -6.07
N PRO A 101 -18.07 4.34 -5.38
CA PRO A 101 -17.02 3.39 -5.07
C PRO A 101 -16.37 2.86 -6.37
N PRO A 102 -15.08 2.50 -6.34
CA PRO A 102 -14.44 1.84 -7.46
C PRO A 102 -15.12 0.48 -7.73
N GLU A 103 -14.97 -0.02 -8.95
CA GLU A 103 -15.43 -1.37 -9.31
C GLU A 103 -14.87 -2.41 -8.32
N PRO A 104 -15.69 -3.35 -7.82
CA PRO A 104 -15.23 -4.33 -6.85
C PRO A 104 -14.18 -5.26 -7.47
N PHE A 105 -13.36 -5.89 -6.61
CA PHE A 105 -12.49 -6.98 -7.04
C PHE A 105 -13.29 -8.27 -7.24
N LYS A 106 -12.83 -9.11 -8.15
CA LYS A 106 -13.17 -10.53 -8.22
C LYS A 106 -12.33 -11.25 -7.18
N ILE A 107 -12.95 -11.50 -6.03
CA ILE A 107 -12.28 -12.17 -4.91
C ILE A 107 -12.17 -13.66 -5.23
N ILE A 108 -10.93 -14.15 -5.26
CA ILE A 108 -10.59 -15.57 -5.37
C ILE A 108 -10.51 -16.13 -3.94
N PRO A 109 -11.33 -17.13 -3.58
CA PRO A 109 -11.23 -17.80 -2.30
C PRO A 109 -9.85 -18.44 -2.13
N HIS A 110 -9.25 -18.25 -0.96
CA HIS A 110 -7.95 -18.81 -0.63
C HIS A 110 -8.13 -20.03 0.29
N TYR A 111 -7.99 -21.23 -0.28
CA TYR A 111 -8.07 -22.47 0.48
C TYR A 111 -6.70 -22.85 1.02
N TYR A 112 -6.57 -22.97 2.33
CA TYR A 112 -5.32 -23.40 2.94
C TYR A 112 -5.54 -24.25 4.19
N ASN A 113 -4.70 -25.27 4.33
CA ASN A 113 -4.52 -26.03 5.57
C ASN A 113 -3.14 -26.71 5.51
N GLU A 114 -2.42 -26.72 6.62
CA GLU A 114 -1.07 -27.31 6.72
C GLU A 114 -1.04 -28.81 6.37
N ASN A 115 -2.15 -29.53 6.60
CA ASN A 115 -2.25 -30.97 6.38
C ASN A 115 -2.77 -31.36 4.99
N VAL A 116 -3.03 -30.39 4.10
CA VAL A 116 -3.52 -30.65 2.74
C VAL A 116 -2.36 -30.55 1.75
N THR A 117 -2.20 -31.59 0.93
CA THR A 117 -1.16 -31.66 -0.10
C THR A 117 -1.28 -30.51 -1.11
N MET A 118 -0.15 -30.02 -1.63
CA MET A 118 -0.13 -28.95 -2.64
C MET A 118 -0.95 -29.26 -3.90
N GLU A 119 -0.97 -30.52 -4.36
CA GLU A 119 -1.80 -30.94 -5.51
C GLU A 119 -3.29 -30.68 -5.26
N ASN A 120 -3.79 -31.10 -4.10
CA ASN A 120 -5.17 -30.84 -3.71
C ASN A 120 -5.44 -29.34 -3.51
N LEU A 121 -4.50 -28.59 -2.93
CA LEU A 121 -4.64 -27.13 -2.80
C LEU A 121 -4.77 -26.48 -4.18
N CYS A 122 -3.87 -26.73 -5.13
CA CYS A 122 -3.99 -26.18 -6.49
C CYS A 122 -5.33 -26.58 -7.12
N LYS A 123 -5.72 -27.86 -7.02
CA LYS A 123 -6.98 -28.36 -7.58
C LYS A 123 -8.22 -27.67 -7.00
N LEU A 124 -8.25 -27.38 -5.70
CA LEU A 124 -9.34 -26.66 -5.03
C LEU A 124 -9.52 -25.23 -5.59
N HIS A 125 -8.43 -24.60 -6.03
CA HIS A 125 -8.47 -23.29 -6.69
C HIS A 125 -8.76 -23.38 -8.20
N GLY A 126 -8.94 -24.60 -8.75
CA GLY A 126 -9.08 -24.82 -10.19
C GLY A 126 -7.75 -24.70 -10.95
N TRP A 127 -6.62 -24.78 -10.25
CA TRP A 127 -5.27 -24.66 -10.78
C TRP A 127 -4.59 -26.02 -10.90
N LYS A 128 -3.55 -26.10 -11.74
CA LYS A 128 -2.74 -27.31 -11.90
C LYS A 128 -1.51 -27.23 -11.03
N VAL A 129 -1.10 -28.34 -10.44
CA VAL A 129 0.20 -28.40 -9.74
C VAL A 129 1.33 -28.47 -10.76
N ARG A 130 2.46 -27.83 -10.43
CA ARG A 130 3.69 -27.87 -11.23
C ARG A 130 4.61 -28.99 -10.75
N GLU A 131 5.46 -29.46 -11.65
CA GLU A 131 6.56 -30.39 -11.31
C GLU A 131 7.64 -29.71 -10.47
N THR A 132 7.92 -28.44 -10.76
CA THR A 132 8.88 -27.61 -10.03
C THR A 132 8.27 -26.24 -9.71
N PRO A 133 8.60 -25.68 -8.53
CA PRO A 133 8.09 -24.38 -8.16
C PRO A 133 8.78 -23.28 -8.99
N ARG A 134 8.05 -22.20 -9.28
CA ARG A 134 8.64 -20.98 -9.83
C ARG A 134 9.65 -20.38 -8.87
N ARG A 135 10.66 -19.68 -9.42
CA ARG A 135 11.49 -18.78 -8.60
C ARG A 135 10.64 -17.58 -8.20
N VAL A 136 10.94 -17.05 -7.02
CA VAL A 136 10.19 -15.94 -6.44
C VAL A 136 11.16 -14.81 -6.11
N PHE A 137 10.83 -13.61 -6.56
CA PHE A 137 11.58 -12.39 -6.32
C PHE A 137 10.76 -11.46 -5.43
N ASP A 138 11.31 -11.09 -4.28
CA ASP A 138 10.70 -10.14 -3.37
C ASP A 138 11.32 -8.75 -3.58
N ALA A 139 10.61 -7.85 -4.26
CA ALA A 139 11.13 -6.52 -4.58
C ALA A 139 10.46 -5.44 -3.74
N VAL A 140 11.28 -4.64 -3.02
CA VAL A 140 10.79 -3.58 -2.12
C VAL A 140 11.60 -2.29 -2.24
N LEU A 141 10.91 -1.16 -2.05
CA LEU A 141 11.53 0.13 -1.74
C LEU A 141 11.69 0.26 -0.23
N PHE A 142 12.89 0.58 0.23
CA PHE A 142 13.20 0.64 1.67
C PHE A 142 13.46 2.06 2.18
N SER A 143 12.85 2.39 3.33
CA SER A 143 13.05 3.66 4.03
C SER A 143 13.70 3.48 5.41
N ASN A 144 12.94 3.16 6.45
CA ASN A 144 13.42 3.03 7.84
C ASN A 144 12.77 1.86 8.62
N GLU A 145 11.95 1.03 7.97
CA GLU A 145 11.22 -0.08 8.59
C GLU A 145 12.07 -1.34 8.87
N LEU A 146 13.23 -1.22 9.53
CA LEU A 146 14.16 -2.34 9.74
C LEU A 146 13.53 -3.57 10.42
N ASP A 147 12.73 -3.37 11.47
CA ASP A 147 12.11 -4.46 12.21
C ASP A 147 11.06 -5.19 11.36
N ILE A 148 10.28 -4.46 10.58
CA ILE A 148 9.25 -5.03 9.71
C ILE A 148 9.88 -5.74 8.50
N LEU A 149 10.95 -5.19 7.92
CA LEU A 149 11.72 -5.86 6.88
C LEU A 149 12.26 -7.21 7.37
N GLU A 150 12.77 -7.26 8.61
CA GLU A 150 13.28 -8.49 9.19
C GLU A 150 12.19 -9.53 9.43
N LEU A 151 11.01 -9.12 9.93
CA LEU A 151 9.85 -10.01 10.03
C LEU A 151 9.44 -10.54 8.67
N ARG A 152 9.31 -9.66 7.67
CA ARG A 152 8.95 -10.00 6.29
C ARG A 152 9.91 -11.03 5.71
N TRP A 153 11.21 -10.76 5.77
CA TRP A 153 12.21 -11.64 5.14
C TRP A 153 12.36 -12.97 5.85
N ASN A 154 12.16 -13.05 7.17
CA ASN A 154 12.14 -14.33 7.85
C ASN A 154 10.89 -15.16 7.48
N GLU A 155 9.72 -14.54 7.35
CA GLU A 155 8.50 -15.21 6.87
C GLU A 155 8.65 -15.73 5.43
N LEU A 156 9.24 -14.92 4.55
CA LEU A 156 9.37 -15.24 3.12
C LEU A 156 10.62 -16.06 2.77
N SER A 157 11.60 -16.12 3.66
CA SER A 157 12.89 -16.81 3.47
C SER A 157 12.77 -18.24 2.93
N PRO A 158 11.82 -19.09 3.34
CA PRO A 158 11.72 -20.44 2.78
C PRO A 158 11.23 -20.49 1.31
N TYR A 159 10.65 -19.40 0.80
CA TYR A 159 9.92 -19.39 -0.47
C TYR A 159 10.53 -18.47 -1.52
N VAL A 160 11.30 -17.47 -1.10
CA VAL A 160 11.94 -16.47 -1.97
C VAL A 160 13.29 -16.96 -2.48
N SER A 161 13.47 -16.87 -3.80
CA SER A 161 14.72 -17.18 -4.47
C SER A 161 15.72 -16.03 -4.39
N GLU A 162 15.24 -14.78 -4.50
CA GLU A 162 16.07 -13.57 -4.47
C GLU A 162 15.30 -12.42 -3.81
N PHE A 163 15.90 -11.74 -2.85
CA PHE A 163 15.42 -10.48 -2.29
C PHE A 163 16.03 -9.32 -3.07
N VAL A 164 15.20 -8.38 -3.50
CA VAL A 164 15.60 -7.19 -4.26
C VAL A 164 15.23 -5.95 -3.46
N LEU A 165 16.23 -5.25 -2.93
CA LEU A 165 16.02 -4.10 -2.06
C LEU A 165 16.66 -2.85 -2.65
N LEU A 166 15.84 -1.84 -2.95
CA LEU A 166 16.31 -0.52 -3.32
C LEU A 166 16.18 0.42 -2.13
N GLU A 167 17.28 1.08 -1.75
CA GLU A 167 17.29 2.08 -0.69
C GLU A 167 17.73 3.45 -1.23
N SER A 168 16.96 4.50 -0.93
CA SER A 168 17.36 5.87 -1.27
C SER A 168 17.99 6.63 -0.11
N ASN A 169 18.90 7.56 -0.41
CA ASN A 169 19.41 8.55 0.53
C ASN A 169 18.51 9.80 0.65
N SER A 170 17.34 9.82 0.00
CA SER A 170 16.29 10.82 0.17
C SER A 170 14.97 10.19 0.65
N THR A 171 14.17 11.00 1.34
CA THR A 171 12.73 10.76 1.50
C THR A 171 11.99 11.17 0.23
N PHE A 172 10.73 10.73 0.06
CA PHE A 172 9.88 11.19 -1.05
C PHE A 172 9.63 12.70 -1.02
N THR A 173 9.77 13.33 0.15
CA THR A 173 9.68 14.78 0.34
C THR A 173 10.99 15.54 0.06
N GLY A 174 12.03 14.85 -0.43
CA GLY A 174 13.32 15.45 -0.79
C GLY A 174 14.22 15.77 0.40
N VAL A 175 14.00 15.16 1.56
CA VAL A 175 14.85 15.31 2.76
C VAL A 175 15.94 14.24 2.74
N ILE A 176 17.18 14.63 3.04
CA ILE A 176 18.30 13.70 3.15
C ILE A 176 18.06 12.74 4.32
N LYS A 177 18.26 11.44 4.10
CA LYS A 177 18.24 10.40 5.13
C LYS A 177 19.47 9.50 5.02
N PRO A 178 19.97 8.94 6.13
CA PRO A 178 20.98 7.90 6.07
C PRO A 178 20.45 6.65 5.35
N LEU A 179 21.37 5.82 4.89
CA LEU A 179 21.07 4.51 4.34
C LEU A 179 20.93 3.50 5.48
N TYR A 180 19.78 3.55 6.17
CA TYR A 180 19.47 2.73 7.33
C TYR A 180 19.68 1.22 7.10
N PHE A 181 19.32 0.67 5.94
CA PHE A 181 19.58 -0.73 5.62
C PHE A 181 21.08 -0.98 5.48
N LYS A 182 21.80 -0.14 4.71
CA LYS A 182 23.26 -0.25 4.58
C LYS A 182 23.98 -0.27 5.93
N GLU A 183 23.61 0.64 6.82
CA GLU A 183 24.18 0.77 8.17
C GLU A 183 23.86 -0.43 9.08
N ASN A 184 22.77 -1.14 8.79
CA ASN A 184 22.27 -2.25 9.61
C ASN A 184 22.29 -3.60 8.88
N ARG A 185 23.02 -3.71 7.76
CA ARG A 185 22.98 -4.86 6.85
C ARG A 185 23.35 -6.18 7.52
N ASP A 186 24.20 -6.14 8.54
CA ASP A 186 24.58 -7.30 9.34
C ASP A 186 23.38 -8.04 9.95
N ARG A 187 22.29 -7.33 10.26
CA ARG A 187 21.03 -7.93 10.76
C ARG A 187 20.41 -8.92 9.76
N PHE A 188 20.70 -8.74 8.47
CA PHE A 188 20.09 -9.48 7.36
C PHE A 188 21.05 -10.50 6.73
N ARG A 189 22.13 -10.87 7.44
CA ARG A 189 23.14 -11.83 6.96
C ARG A 189 22.55 -13.16 6.48
N PHE A 190 21.42 -13.59 7.05
CA PHE A 190 20.70 -14.80 6.65
C PHE A 190 20.13 -14.74 5.21
N ALA A 191 19.91 -13.55 4.66
CA ALA A 191 19.42 -13.32 3.30
C ALA A 191 20.52 -12.93 2.32
N GLU A 192 21.72 -12.60 2.81
CA GLU A 192 22.82 -12.00 2.04
C GLU A 192 23.24 -12.83 0.82
N SER A 193 23.13 -14.17 0.87
CA SER A 193 23.50 -15.05 -0.25
C SER A 193 22.55 -14.94 -1.46
N ARG A 194 21.41 -14.27 -1.31
CA ARG A 194 20.32 -14.12 -2.28
C ARG A 194 19.70 -12.73 -2.20
N LEU A 195 20.56 -11.74 -2.02
CA LEU A 195 20.20 -10.34 -1.92
C LEU A 195 20.84 -9.57 -3.09
N THR A 196 19.99 -8.93 -3.87
CA THR A 196 20.37 -7.88 -4.81
C THR A 196 20.00 -6.54 -4.19
N TYR A 197 21.02 -5.85 -3.67
CA TYR A 197 20.88 -4.54 -3.03
C TYR A 197 21.34 -3.42 -3.97
N GLY A 198 20.52 -2.39 -4.11
CA GLY A 198 20.85 -1.18 -4.87
C GLY A 198 20.59 0.08 -4.06
N THR A 199 21.40 1.11 -4.28
CA THR A 199 21.18 2.45 -3.73
C THR A 199 20.69 3.41 -4.81
N TYR A 200 19.80 4.32 -4.45
CA TYR A 200 19.30 5.39 -5.32
C TYR A 200 19.61 6.77 -4.75
N GLY A 201 20.40 7.56 -5.50
CA GLY A 201 20.61 8.97 -5.21
C GLY A 201 19.34 9.77 -5.49
N GLY A 202 18.71 10.28 -4.44
CA GLY A 202 17.49 11.08 -4.56
C GLY A 202 17.66 12.36 -5.37
N ARG A 203 16.56 12.93 -5.86
CA ARG A 203 16.58 14.23 -6.55
C ARG A 203 16.67 15.41 -5.57
N PHE A 204 16.37 15.18 -4.29
CA PHE A 204 16.37 16.19 -3.21
C PHE A 204 15.48 17.42 -3.49
N MET A 205 14.40 17.24 -4.24
CA MET A 205 13.47 18.31 -4.61
C MET A 205 12.42 18.52 -3.51
N LYS A 206 12.51 19.64 -2.79
CA LYS A 206 11.56 19.99 -1.73
C LYS A 206 10.34 20.72 -2.29
N GLY A 207 9.15 20.38 -1.80
CA GLY A 207 7.89 21.05 -2.17
C GLY A 207 7.29 20.61 -3.51
N GLU A 208 7.92 19.67 -4.21
CA GLU A 208 7.32 18.94 -5.32
C GLU A 208 6.34 17.90 -4.79
N ASN A 209 5.45 17.41 -5.66
CA ASN A 209 4.60 16.28 -5.31
C ASN A 209 5.49 15.06 -4.97
N PRO A 210 5.43 14.50 -3.75
CA PRO A 210 6.22 13.35 -3.33
C PRO A 210 6.07 12.11 -4.22
N PHE A 211 4.90 11.92 -4.85
CA PHE A 211 4.65 10.81 -5.77
C PHE A 211 5.59 10.84 -6.99
N VAL A 212 6.16 12.01 -7.33
CA VAL A 212 7.17 12.13 -8.38
C VAL A 212 8.45 11.39 -7.99
N GLU A 213 9.00 11.68 -6.81
CA GLU A 213 10.22 11.02 -6.32
C GLU A 213 10.01 9.51 -6.17
N GLU A 214 8.86 9.11 -5.62
CA GLU A 214 8.45 7.71 -5.50
C GLU A 214 8.44 7.00 -6.87
N SER A 215 7.83 7.63 -7.89
CA SER A 215 7.80 7.09 -9.25
C SER A 215 9.21 6.91 -9.85
N PHE A 216 10.15 7.83 -9.60
CA PHE A 216 11.54 7.65 -10.04
C PHE A 216 12.23 6.49 -9.33
N GLN A 217 12.02 6.33 -8.03
CA GLN A 217 12.54 5.18 -7.27
C GLN A 217 11.96 3.85 -7.78
N ARG A 218 10.66 3.80 -8.13
CA ARG A 218 10.04 2.60 -8.74
C ARG A 218 10.67 2.25 -10.10
N VAL A 219 11.02 3.24 -10.92
CA VAL A 219 11.75 3.02 -12.18
C VAL A 219 13.17 2.50 -11.94
N ALA A 220 13.86 2.97 -10.90
CA ALA A 220 15.16 2.44 -10.51
C ALA A 220 15.06 1.00 -9.99
N LEU A 221 14.00 0.67 -9.23
CA LEU A 221 13.74 -0.69 -8.76
C LEU A 221 13.51 -1.66 -9.93
N ASP A 222 12.83 -1.23 -10.99
CA ASP A 222 12.66 -1.99 -12.24
C ASP A 222 14.01 -2.39 -12.88
N GLN A 223 15.02 -1.51 -12.80
CA GLN A 223 16.36 -1.82 -13.28
C GLN A 223 17.05 -2.81 -12.35
N LEU A 224 16.94 -2.63 -11.04
CA LEU A 224 17.53 -3.51 -10.04
C LEU A 224 16.97 -4.94 -10.13
N ILE A 225 15.67 -5.09 -10.39
CA ILE A 225 15.02 -6.38 -10.64
C ILE A 225 15.64 -7.10 -11.85
N ARG A 226 16.00 -6.38 -12.91
CA ARG A 226 16.70 -6.97 -14.07
C ARG A 226 18.14 -7.36 -13.73
N ILE A 227 18.83 -6.56 -12.92
CA ILE A 227 20.17 -6.87 -12.41
C ILE A 227 20.14 -8.15 -11.57
N ALA A 228 19.06 -8.37 -10.82
CA ALA A 228 18.78 -9.60 -10.07
C ALA A 228 18.53 -10.83 -10.96
N ARG A 229 18.48 -10.66 -12.30
CA ARG A 229 18.30 -11.73 -13.29
C ARG A 229 16.99 -12.50 -13.12
N ILE A 230 15.91 -11.75 -12.95
CA ILE A 230 14.56 -12.30 -13.12
C ILE A 230 14.34 -12.70 -14.58
N GLU A 231 13.66 -13.82 -14.79
CA GLU A 231 13.37 -14.40 -16.10
C GLU A 231 11.87 -14.52 -16.35
N ASP A 232 11.48 -14.85 -17.58
CA ASP A 232 10.08 -15.12 -17.90
C ASP A 232 9.54 -16.30 -17.09
N ASP A 233 8.25 -16.24 -16.71
CA ASP A 233 7.56 -17.20 -15.82
C ASP A 233 7.95 -17.13 -14.34
N ASP A 234 8.99 -16.39 -13.94
CA ASP A 234 9.28 -16.13 -12.54
C ASP A 234 8.16 -15.32 -11.86
N ILE A 235 8.03 -15.46 -10.54
CA ILE A 235 7.12 -14.66 -9.72
C ILE A 235 7.86 -13.43 -9.20
N LEU A 236 7.26 -12.26 -9.40
CA LEU A 236 7.68 -10.99 -8.81
C LEU A 236 6.62 -10.51 -7.81
N ILE A 237 7.03 -10.38 -6.55
CA ILE A 237 6.25 -9.73 -5.50
C ILE A 237 6.50 -8.22 -5.60
N MET A 238 5.43 -7.45 -5.74
CA MET A 238 5.45 -5.99 -5.74
C MET A 238 4.62 -5.51 -4.55
N SER A 239 5.29 -5.00 -3.52
CA SER A 239 4.62 -4.50 -2.31
C SER A 239 5.51 -3.49 -1.58
N ASP A 240 4.94 -2.79 -0.61
CA ASP A 240 5.74 -2.02 0.34
C ASP A 240 6.29 -2.96 1.43
N VAL A 241 7.26 -2.47 2.21
CA VAL A 241 7.91 -3.26 3.28
C VAL A 241 6.90 -3.69 4.34
N ASP A 242 5.94 -2.82 4.65
CA ASP A 242 4.90 -3.08 5.66
C ASP A 242 3.76 -3.99 5.20
N GLU A 243 3.74 -4.39 3.92
CA GLU A 243 2.77 -5.30 3.32
C GLU A 243 3.34 -6.71 3.18
N ILE A 244 3.35 -7.49 4.27
CA ILE A 244 3.97 -8.81 4.40
C ILE A 244 3.06 -9.91 3.83
N PRO A 245 3.34 -10.49 2.65
CA PRO A 245 2.62 -11.66 2.17
C PRO A 245 2.89 -12.85 3.09
N SER A 246 1.89 -13.71 3.27
CA SER A 246 2.08 -14.92 4.06
C SER A 246 2.94 -15.94 3.29
N GLY A 247 3.76 -16.71 4.02
CA GLY A 247 4.58 -17.75 3.42
C GLY A 247 3.76 -18.82 2.70
N HIS A 248 2.60 -19.18 3.24
CA HIS A 248 1.73 -20.18 2.62
C HIS A 248 1.09 -19.68 1.32
N THR A 249 0.71 -18.40 1.22
CA THR A 249 0.27 -17.78 -0.04
C THR A 249 1.35 -17.87 -1.11
N ILE A 250 2.58 -17.48 -0.78
CA ILE A 250 3.69 -17.53 -1.74
C ILE A 250 4.00 -18.98 -2.13
N ASN A 251 3.94 -19.91 -1.18
CA ASN A 251 4.15 -21.32 -1.45
C ASN A 251 3.08 -21.89 -2.39
N LEU A 252 1.80 -21.53 -2.21
CA LEU A 252 0.72 -21.91 -3.12
C LEU A 252 1.00 -21.39 -4.54
N LEU A 253 1.26 -20.10 -4.68
CA LEU A 253 1.39 -19.44 -5.99
C LEU A 253 2.60 -19.91 -6.79
N ARG A 254 3.72 -20.26 -6.14
CA ARG A 254 4.89 -20.80 -6.85
C ARG A 254 4.70 -22.22 -7.35
N TRP A 255 3.83 -23.01 -6.71
CA TRP A 255 3.57 -24.41 -7.06
C TRP A 255 2.36 -24.61 -7.98
N CYS A 256 1.44 -23.65 -8.04
CA CYS A 256 0.27 -23.75 -8.90
C CYS A 256 0.47 -23.02 -10.24
N ASP A 257 0.03 -23.64 -11.32
CA ASP A 257 -0.07 -23.08 -12.66
C ASP A 257 -1.51 -22.71 -13.02
N ASP A 258 -1.70 -22.08 -14.18
CA ASP A 258 -3.00 -21.53 -14.61
C ASP A 258 -3.55 -20.44 -13.68
N THR A 259 -2.71 -19.91 -12.79
CA THR A 259 -3.01 -18.73 -11.96
C THR A 259 -3.10 -17.45 -12.82
N PRO A 260 -3.87 -16.44 -12.38
CA PRO A 260 -3.85 -15.12 -13.01
C PRO A 260 -2.42 -14.58 -13.15
N LYS A 261 -2.12 -13.95 -14.29
CA LYS A 261 -0.78 -13.37 -14.56
C LYS A 261 -0.42 -12.25 -13.59
N ILE A 262 -1.42 -11.50 -13.17
CA ILE A 262 -1.32 -10.48 -12.15
C ILE A 262 -2.41 -10.82 -11.14
N LEU A 263 -2.06 -10.80 -9.86
CA LEU A 263 -2.96 -11.15 -8.77
C LEU A 263 -2.69 -10.19 -7.61
N HIS A 264 -3.68 -9.41 -7.20
CA HIS A 264 -3.58 -8.62 -5.98
C HIS A 264 -3.71 -9.54 -4.76
N LEU A 265 -3.11 -9.16 -3.65
CA LEU A 265 -3.16 -9.89 -2.39
C LEU A 265 -4.01 -9.11 -1.40
N GLN A 266 -5.06 -9.72 -0.88
CA GLN A 266 -5.84 -9.13 0.20
C GLN A 266 -5.07 -9.32 1.51
N LEU A 267 -4.57 -8.25 2.08
CA LEU A 267 -3.84 -8.26 3.34
C LEU A 267 -4.74 -7.77 4.47
N ARG A 268 -4.62 -8.43 5.62
CA ARG A 268 -5.24 -7.99 6.88
C ARG A 268 -4.55 -6.71 7.33
N ASN A 269 -5.31 -5.62 7.43
CA ASN A 269 -4.78 -4.28 7.63
C ASN A 269 -4.72 -3.93 9.13
N TYR A 270 -3.54 -3.56 9.59
CA TYR A 270 -3.22 -3.23 10.97
C TYR A 270 -2.54 -1.87 11.05
N LEU A 271 -2.82 -1.12 12.11
CA LEU A 271 -2.13 0.12 12.42
C LEU A 271 -1.33 -0.01 13.72
N TYR A 272 -0.12 0.53 13.74
CA TYR A 272 0.75 0.71 14.91
C TYR A 272 1.31 -0.58 15.54
N SER A 273 0.56 -1.68 15.49
CA SER A 273 0.91 -3.04 15.93
C SER A 273 -0.17 -4.02 15.46
N PHE A 274 0.05 -5.33 15.65
CA PHE A 274 -0.98 -6.35 15.40
C PHE A 274 -2.13 -6.34 16.42
N GLU A 275 -2.14 -5.38 17.36
CA GLU A 275 -3.25 -5.12 18.27
C GLU A 275 -4.41 -4.37 17.60
N PHE A 276 -4.16 -3.50 16.62
CA PHE A 276 -5.21 -2.65 16.04
C PHE A 276 -5.53 -3.09 14.63
N PHE A 277 -6.38 -4.10 14.51
CA PHE A 277 -6.93 -4.58 13.24
C PHE A 277 -7.97 -3.58 12.71
N LEU A 278 -7.70 -3.00 11.53
CA LEU A 278 -8.55 -2.00 10.90
C LEU A 278 -9.61 -2.64 10.00
N ASP A 279 -9.20 -3.45 9.03
CA ASP A 279 -10.06 -4.14 8.06
C ASP A 279 -9.27 -5.13 7.18
N ASP A 280 -9.94 -5.76 6.21
CA ASP A 280 -9.33 -6.58 5.16
C ASP A 280 -9.35 -5.86 3.79
N LYS A 281 -9.15 -4.54 3.78
CA LYS A 281 -9.20 -3.72 2.56
C LYS A 281 -7.82 -3.32 2.02
N SER A 282 -6.72 -3.86 2.55
CA SER A 282 -5.40 -3.66 1.95
C SER A 282 -5.21 -4.62 0.77
N TRP A 283 -4.94 -4.08 -0.43
CA TRP A 283 -4.91 -4.86 -1.67
C TRP A 283 -3.79 -4.50 -2.65
N ARG A 284 -2.99 -3.45 -2.38
CA ARG A 284 -2.02 -2.91 -3.36
C ARG A 284 -0.85 -3.86 -3.63
N ALA A 285 -0.48 -4.66 -2.63
CA ALA A 285 0.48 -5.74 -2.78
C ALA A 285 0.01 -6.71 -3.87
N SER A 286 0.89 -7.06 -4.80
CA SER A 286 0.53 -7.92 -5.92
C SER A 286 1.65 -8.86 -6.33
N ILE A 287 1.22 -9.94 -6.98
CA ILE A 287 2.07 -10.96 -7.56
C ILE A 287 1.96 -10.86 -9.08
N HIS A 288 3.10 -10.74 -9.73
CA HIS A 288 3.21 -10.69 -11.18
C HIS A 288 3.98 -11.91 -11.68
N ARG A 289 3.39 -12.64 -12.64
CA ARG A 289 4.15 -13.54 -13.49
C ARG A 289 4.99 -12.70 -14.44
N TYR A 290 6.30 -12.73 -14.27
CA TYR A 290 7.22 -11.84 -14.96
C TYR A 290 7.24 -12.14 -16.46
N VAL A 291 7.21 -11.06 -17.24
CA VAL A 291 7.36 -11.10 -18.69
C VAL A 291 8.31 -9.98 -19.09
N SER A 292 9.45 -10.37 -19.64
CA SER A 292 10.53 -9.50 -20.07
C SER A 292 10.02 -8.43 -21.04
N GLY A 293 10.49 -7.21 -20.85
CA GLY A 293 10.06 -6.04 -21.60
C GLY A 293 8.67 -5.50 -21.25
N LYS A 294 7.76 -6.30 -20.68
CA LYS A 294 6.36 -5.92 -20.38
C LYS A 294 6.11 -5.61 -18.90
N THR A 295 6.61 -6.43 -17.99
CA THR A 295 6.40 -6.23 -16.56
C THR A 295 7.16 -4.99 -16.08
N ARG A 296 6.49 -4.17 -15.28
CA ARG A 296 7.00 -2.95 -14.65
C ARG A 296 6.52 -2.93 -13.22
N TYR A 297 7.38 -2.48 -12.31
CA TYR A 297 7.07 -2.36 -10.90
C TYR A 297 5.95 -1.35 -10.70
N ALA A 298 4.87 -1.78 -10.06
CA ALA A 298 3.69 -0.96 -9.83
C ALA A 298 3.06 -1.31 -8.49
N HIS A 299 2.57 -0.29 -7.78
CA HIS A 299 1.89 -0.43 -6.50
C HIS A 299 0.49 0.21 -6.53
N PHE A 300 -0.26 -0.17 -7.56
CA PHE A 300 -1.63 0.28 -7.80
C PHE A 300 -2.40 -0.78 -8.58
N ARG A 301 -3.72 -0.64 -8.72
CA ARG A 301 -4.58 -1.67 -9.33
C ARG A 301 -4.20 -1.93 -10.80
N GLN A 302 -3.69 -3.13 -11.07
CA GLN A 302 -3.35 -3.63 -12.41
C GLN A 302 -4.39 -4.57 -13.01
N THR A 303 -5.26 -5.15 -12.17
CA THR A 303 -6.22 -6.20 -12.51
C THR A 303 -7.34 -6.19 -11.46
N ASP A 304 -8.42 -6.92 -11.72
CA ASP A 304 -9.55 -7.07 -10.81
C ASP A 304 -9.48 -8.36 -9.99
N GLU A 305 -8.48 -9.21 -10.21
CA GLU A 305 -8.29 -10.47 -9.47
C GLU A 305 -7.61 -10.20 -8.12
N LEU A 306 -8.23 -10.63 -7.02
CA LEU A 306 -7.74 -10.45 -5.65
C LEU A 306 -7.79 -11.79 -4.91
N LEU A 307 -6.65 -12.29 -4.43
CA LEU A 307 -6.62 -13.48 -3.58
C LEU A 307 -6.94 -13.11 -2.13
N ALA A 308 -7.93 -13.76 -1.55
CA ALA A 308 -8.34 -13.51 -0.16
C ALA A 308 -7.23 -13.88 0.85
N ASP A 309 -7.28 -13.26 2.04
CA ASP A 309 -6.46 -13.59 3.23
C ASP A 309 -5.02 -14.05 2.90
N SER A 310 -4.24 -13.12 2.36
CA SER A 310 -2.94 -13.39 1.73
C SER A 310 -1.74 -12.86 2.52
N GLY A 311 -1.95 -12.37 3.74
CA GLY A 311 -0.91 -11.84 4.61
C GLY A 311 -1.38 -10.65 5.43
N TRP A 312 -0.44 -9.77 5.79
CA TRP A 312 -0.67 -8.67 6.73
C TRP A 312 -0.10 -7.36 6.18
N HIS A 313 -0.81 -6.26 6.41
CA HIS A 313 -0.30 -4.91 6.20
C HIS A 313 -0.21 -4.23 7.56
N CYS A 314 0.99 -3.89 8.05
CA CYS A 314 1.20 -3.29 9.37
C CYS A 314 1.74 -1.86 9.24
N SER A 315 0.85 -0.91 9.00
CA SER A 315 1.26 0.48 8.78
C SER A 315 1.66 1.15 10.11
N PHE A 316 2.71 1.98 10.07
CA PHE A 316 3.27 2.66 11.23
C PHE A 316 3.67 1.72 12.39
N CYS A 317 4.06 0.48 12.09
CA CYS A 317 4.45 -0.51 13.10
C CYS A 317 5.91 -0.38 13.56
N PHE A 318 6.23 0.75 14.20
CA PHE A 318 7.59 1.08 14.65
C PHE A 318 7.83 0.84 16.14
N ARG A 319 9.10 0.63 16.49
CA ARG A 319 9.59 0.49 17.86
C ARG A 319 9.73 1.83 18.57
N HIS A 320 10.27 2.83 17.88
CA HIS A 320 10.55 4.16 18.46
C HIS A 320 9.53 5.19 18.03
N ILE A 321 9.19 6.14 18.90
CA ILE A 321 8.29 7.25 18.57
C ILE A 321 8.89 8.17 17.50
N SER A 322 10.21 8.33 17.49
CA SER A 322 10.92 9.12 16.47
C SER A 322 10.68 8.61 15.05
N ASP A 323 10.55 7.29 14.86
CA ASP A 323 10.27 6.68 13.56
C ASP A 323 8.87 7.01 13.02
N PHE A 324 7.87 7.12 13.90
CA PHE A 324 6.53 7.60 13.50
C PHE A 324 6.62 9.03 12.96
N ALA A 325 7.23 9.92 13.74
CA ALA A 325 7.40 11.32 13.34
C ALA A 325 8.23 11.45 12.04
N PHE A 326 9.24 10.60 11.86
CA PHE A 326 10.01 10.51 10.63
C PHE A 326 9.14 10.08 9.44
N LYS A 327 8.45 8.93 9.52
CA LYS A 327 7.60 8.43 8.42
C LYS A 327 6.52 9.46 8.04
N MET A 328 5.86 10.07 9.02
CA MET A 328 4.86 11.12 8.79
C MET A 328 5.41 12.28 7.94
N LYS A 329 6.69 12.67 8.12
CA LYS A 329 7.36 13.75 7.37
C LYS A 329 7.98 13.29 6.04
N ALA A 330 8.20 11.98 5.87
CA ALA A 330 9.02 11.42 4.81
C ALA A 330 8.22 10.83 3.65
N TYR A 331 7.07 10.22 3.93
CA TYR A 331 6.27 9.49 2.94
C TYR A 331 5.34 10.39 2.11
N SER A 332 4.73 9.81 1.07
CA SER A 332 4.04 10.57 0.02
C SER A 332 2.81 11.34 0.49
N HIS A 333 2.21 10.97 1.63
CA HIS A 333 1.07 11.67 2.22
C HIS A 333 1.47 12.65 3.35
N VAL A 334 2.56 13.38 3.17
CA VAL A 334 3.03 14.43 4.11
C VAL A 334 2.01 15.56 4.28
N ASP A 335 1.14 15.77 3.29
CA ASP A 335 0.06 16.75 3.26
C ASP A 335 -0.95 16.56 4.42
N ARG A 336 -1.02 15.34 4.98
CA ARG A 336 -1.85 15.04 6.16
C ARG A 336 -1.37 15.72 7.44
N ILE A 337 -0.11 16.16 7.52
CA ILE A 337 0.40 16.94 8.66
C ILE A 337 -0.08 18.39 8.57
N ARG A 338 -1.25 18.66 9.14
CA ARG A 338 -1.85 20.02 9.17
C ARG A 338 -1.30 20.90 10.29
N PHE A 339 -0.89 20.30 11.40
CA PHE A 339 -0.44 21.03 12.59
C PHE A 339 0.84 20.45 13.14
N LYS A 340 1.74 21.31 13.63
CA LYS A 340 3.04 20.90 14.20
C LYS A 340 2.89 19.97 15.40
N TYR A 341 1.82 20.10 16.19
CA TYR A 341 1.60 19.25 17.37
C TYR A 341 1.32 17.79 17.01
N PHE A 342 0.98 17.46 15.76
CA PHE A 342 0.88 16.06 15.31
C PHE A 342 2.19 15.30 15.46
N LEU A 343 3.31 16.03 15.44
CA LEU A 343 4.66 15.50 15.59
C LEU A 343 5.14 15.48 17.04
N ASN A 344 4.30 15.86 18.01
CA ASN A 344 4.65 15.79 19.42
C ASN A 344 4.76 14.32 19.88
N PRO A 345 5.90 13.88 20.45
CA PRO A 345 6.11 12.49 20.83
C PRO A 345 5.10 11.93 21.83
N GLU A 346 4.72 12.72 22.85
CA GLU A 346 3.76 12.29 23.88
C GLU A 346 2.37 12.12 23.27
N ARG A 347 1.95 13.02 22.37
CA ARG A 347 0.71 12.86 21.61
C ARG A 347 0.74 11.61 20.75
N ILE A 348 1.80 11.41 19.96
CA ILE A 348 1.92 10.23 19.10
C ILE A 348 1.76 8.97 19.96
N GLN A 349 2.48 8.88 21.08
CA GLN A 349 2.40 7.74 22.00
C GLN A 349 0.98 7.50 22.54
N ASP A 350 0.27 8.56 22.93
CA ASP A 350 -1.11 8.46 23.40
C ASP A 350 -2.06 8.00 22.28
N VAL A 351 -1.97 8.60 21.10
CA VAL A 351 -2.83 8.31 19.95
C VAL A 351 -2.69 6.85 19.52
N ILE A 352 -1.45 6.36 19.36
CA ILE A 352 -1.23 4.97 18.92
C ILE A 352 -1.65 3.95 19.99
N CYS A 353 -1.53 4.28 21.28
CA CYS A 353 -1.99 3.41 22.36
C CYS A 353 -3.51 3.34 22.47
N ARG A 354 -4.20 4.39 22.03
CA ARG A 354 -5.66 4.42 21.99
C ARG A 354 -6.25 3.82 20.71
N GLY A 355 -5.43 3.48 19.73
CA GLY A 355 -5.90 3.09 18.39
C GLY A 355 -6.56 4.24 17.62
N ALA A 356 -6.23 5.49 17.94
CA ALA A 356 -6.81 6.68 17.32
C ALA A 356 -6.03 7.09 16.05
N ASP A 357 -6.63 7.90 15.18
CA ASP A 357 -5.99 8.36 13.94
C ASP A 357 -4.88 9.40 14.20
N LEU A 358 -3.67 9.15 13.69
CA LEU A 358 -2.50 10.04 13.84
C LEU A 358 -2.73 11.47 13.31
N PHE A 359 -3.58 11.63 12.31
CA PHE A 359 -3.80 12.87 11.55
C PHE A 359 -5.14 13.56 11.87
N ASP A 360 -5.87 13.05 12.87
CA ASP A 360 -7.23 13.45 13.25
C ASP A 360 -8.18 13.55 12.04
N MET A 361 -8.07 12.63 11.09
CA MET A 361 -8.89 12.57 9.88
C MET A 361 -10.17 11.76 10.10
N LEU A 362 -11.16 11.98 9.23
CA LEU A 362 -12.32 11.11 9.15
C LEU A 362 -11.98 9.91 8.24
N PRO A 363 -12.64 8.75 8.42
CA PRO A 363 -12.46 7.61 7.53
C PRO A 363 -12.74 7.99 6.07
N GLU A 364 -11.86 7.57 5.17
CA GLU A 364 -11.96 7.86 3.73
C GLU A 364 -12.82 6.82 2.99
N GLU A 365 -14.07 6.63 3.39
CA GLU A 365 -14.97 5.60 2.83
C GLU A 365 -15.98 6.17 1.81
N TYR A 366 -16.55 5.28 0.99
CA TYR A 366 -17.48 5.65 -0.09
C TYR A 366 -18.95 5.61 0.31
N THR A 367 -19.27 5.10 1.51
CA THR A 367 -20.64 5.07 2.04
C THR A 367 -20.71 5.67 3.44
N PHE A 368 -21.81 6.36 3.75
CA PHE A 368 -22.02 6.89 5.11
C PHE A 368 -22.02 5.80 6.18
N GLN A 369 -22.52 4.60 5.85
CA GLN A 369 -22.52 3.46 6.75
C GLN A 369 -21.09 3.04 7.13
N GLU A 370 -20.19 2.93 6.16
CA GLU A 370 -18.78 2.59 6.42
C GLU A 370 -18.04 3.72 7.14
N ILE A 371 -18.30 4.98 6.78
CA ILE A 371 -17.74 6.13 7.53
C ILE A 371 -18.13 6.00 9.00
N ILE A 372 -19.43 5.85 9.28
CA ILE A 372 -19.94 5.75 10.66
C ILE A 372 -19.38 4.52 11.38
N ALA A 373 -19.30 3.37 10.70
CA ALA A 373 -18.76 2.14 11.28
C ALA A 373 -17.28 2.27 11.67
N LYS A 374 -16.52 3.12 10.97
CA LYS A 374 -15.10 3.38 11.21
C LYS A 374 -14.83 4.66 12.01
N LEU A 375 -15.87 5.37 12.47
CA LEU A 375 -15.68 6.54 13.32
C LEU A 375 -15.17 6.11 14.70
N GLY A 376 -14.16 6.84 15.17
CA GLY A 376 -13.57 6.62 16.49
C GLY A 376 -12.27 5.83 16.41
N ASN A 377 -11.94 5.17 17.50
CA ASN A 377 -10.69 4.43 17.63
C ASN A 377 -10.86 3.01 17.11
N ILE A 378 -9.79 2.47 16.54
CA ILE A 378 -9.69 1.06 16.18
C ILE A 378 -9.72 0.24 17.47
N PRO A 379 -10.64 -0.74 17.60
CA PRO A 379 -10.68 -1.59 18.78
C PRO A 379 -9.43 -2.46 18.87
N SER A 380 -8.89 -2.60 20.08
CA SER A 380 -7.79 -3.53 20.35
C SER A 380 -8.26 -4.98 20.21
N THR A 381 -7.51 -5.81 19.50
CA THR A 381 -7.67 -7.27 19.49
C THR A 381 -6.82 -7.93 20.57
N PHE A 382 -7.31 -9.03 21.12
CA PHE A 382 -6.57 -9.90 22.04
C PHE A 382 -5.93 -11.11 21.34
N SER A 383 -6.18 -11.26 20.03
CA SER A 383 -5.73 -12.41 19.26
C SER A 383 -4.43 -12.12 18.51
N ALA A 384 -3.46 -13.01 18.69
CA ALA A 384 -2.24 -13.10 17.89
C ALA A 384 -2.24 -14.36 17.00
N VAL A 385 -3.41 -14.96 16.77
CA VAL A 385 -3.56 -16.16 15.93
C VAL A 385 -3.33 -15.78 14.47
N HIS A 386 -2.61 -16.63 13.75
CA HIS A 386 -2.20 -16.40 12.36
C HIS A 386 -1.35 -15.12 12.19
N LEU A 387 -0.47 -14.79 13.13
CA LEU A 387 0.61 -13.82 12.91
C LEU A 387 1.89 -14.54 12.43
N PRO A 388 2.87 -13.82 11.85
CA PRO A 388 4.12 -14.41 11.40
C PRO A 388 4.81 -15.25 12.49
N SER A 389 5.26 -16.45 12.15
CA SER A 389 5.86 -17.36 13.13
C SER A 389 7.12 -16.77 13.78
N TYR A 390 7.95 -16.09 12.98
CA TYR A 390 9.18 -15.44 13.46
C TYR A 390 8.91 -14.32 14.48
N LEU A 391 7.77 -13.62 14.37
CA LEU A 391 7.33 -12.64 15.37
C LEU A 391 7.12 -13.33 16.73
N LEU A 392 6.39 -14.44 16.74
CA LEU A 392 6.03 -15.18 17.95
C LEU A 392 7.20 -15.96 18.56
N GLN A 393 8.19 -16.34 17.75
CA GLN A 393 9.42 -16.97 18.25
C GLN A 393 10.37 -15.96 18.90
N ASN A 394 10.27 -14.68 18.54
CA ASN A 394 11.17 -13.60 18.97
C ASN A 394 10.42 -12.52 19.77
N VAL A 395 9.49 -12.93 20.63
CA VAL A 395 8.57 -12.04 21.37
C VAL A 395 9.33 -10.96 22.14
N ASP A 396 10.43 -11.28 22.82
CA ASP A 396 11.17 -10.28 23.61
C ASP A 396 11.64 -9.09 22.78
N ARG A 397 11.97 -9.32 21.51
CA ARG A 397 12.43 -8.29 20.58
C ARG A 397 11.29 -7.50 19.94
N TYR A 398 10.17 -8.16 19.65
CA TYR A 398 9.06 -7.58 18.90
C TYR A 398 7.79 -7.41 19.75
N ARG A 399 7.94 -7.46 21.07
CA ARG A 399 6.83 -7.40 22.03
C ARG A 399 5.90 -6.23 21.77
N TYR A 400 6.46 -5.09 21.37
CA TYR A 400 5.74 -3.86 21.07
C TYR A 400 4.71 -4.00 19.93
N LEU A 401 4.84 -5.02 19.06
CA LEU A 401 3.91 -5.33 17.98
C LEU A 401 2.74 -6.22 18.40
N LEU A 402 2.76 -6.77 19.62
CA LEU A 402 1.76 -7.72 20.11
C LEU A 402 0.75 -7.05 21.06
N PRO A 403 -0.51 -7.56 21.12
CA PRO A 403 -1.55 -7.04 21.99
C PRO A 403 -1.11 -6.75 23.42
N GLY A 404 -1.47 -5.57 23.93
CA GLY A 404 -1.20 -5.10 25.29
C GLY A 404 0.15 -4.41 25.48
N ASN A 405 0.90 -4.15 24.40
CA ASN A 405 2.27 -3.62 24.47
C ASN A 405 2.45 -2.35 23.62
N CYS A 406 1.51 -1.41 23.71
CA CYS A 406 1.50 -0.19 22.87
C CYS A 406 2.60 0.83 23.18
N ARG A 407 3.28 0.73 24.32
CA ARG A 407 4.37 1.65 24.69
C ARG A 407 5.55 1.48 23.74
N ARG A 408 6.12 2.60 23.30
CA ARG A 408 7.22 2.70 22.36
C ARG A 408 8.41 3.35 23.05
N GLU A 409 9.59 3.04 22.53
CA GLU A 409 10.83 3.62 23.01
C GLU A 409 10.95 5.07 22.50
N SER A 410 11.57 5.95 23.29
CA SER A 410 11.61 7.38 22.95
C SER A 410 12.46 7.67 21.71
N GLY A 411 13.48 6.84 21.43
CA GLY A 411 14.32 6.89 20.23
C GLY A 411 15.31 8.04 20.22
#